data_AF-A0AAD4ECI2-F1
#
_entry.id   AF-A0AAD4ECI2-F1
#
_cell.length_a   1.000
_cell.length_b   1.000
_cell.length_c   1.000
_cell.angle_alpha   90.00
_cell.angle_beta   90.00
_cell.angle_gamma   90.00
#
_symmetry.space_group_name_H-M   'P 1'
#
loop_
_entity.id
_entity.type
_entity.pdbx_description
1 polymer ?
#
loop_
_entity_poly.entity_id
_entity_poly.type
_entity_poly.pdbx_seq_one_letter_code
_entity_poly.pdbx_strand_id
1 'polypeptide(L)'
;MARPHEELYELCDCLRSVSVELDSYEPESQYSPIIDSSGEEMGEVKTQTREVLPGLRFLREEVKRDLQVFQKFLDDPESTSLPPLSTNAPYLVAVWRELLQVRGAVAIYRTFHTAAHPRASRKPKNGSAKGHSVKVDVVADNGRRWIRVNTIKNSRILMDFREMDSYLTSSDEDDGDGHSSLKKENLIPQEFDNSVLRMGRELLEAARANPHGSNEIPSVTMRLTRLNPSLSDEPRIAYTIECLQRMGIDVQLGERQGIVKETDDISARPTVLEPTAHINLDLSALIALISDTTHSHLPSDPEDANTRFIPPQRYVEWKKQRVQMLSNSPDATSTWEDSGIHSRVLAEQAQQEMKKGLLQDMHDRLRSISPTLQNIQFWTTQEARQRCLQIVFKIAGTRERQRAGVLLSCSTCSGTTTISTHNQFWVHSRYPSNFIPLIPIRLYPSSEPDTTSLESFQPNPSSSFMTSLALTCRDILSQEDISRLRESQSPPGHSAAPYLSNDEGDIPPAAVTLANPKLTVHTVQSMLWGATLGWTTLTTNRSSVKVLLKEMKRSAGGGVLTHEPPNEDDTARVSEAAIWIVKPRSLAEGSRSDYCSE
;
A
#
# COMPACT_ATOMS: atom_id res chain seq x y z
N MET A 1 57.93 2.81 1.96
CA MET A 1 57.32 4.05 2.52
C MET A 1 55.82 3.88 2.39
N ALA A 2 55.06 3.96 3.48
CA ALA A 2 53.60 3.87 3.44
C ALA A 2 53.06 5.03 2.59
N ARG A 3 52.04 4.77 1.77
CA ARG A 3 51.41 5.80 0.94
C ARG A 3 50.73 6.80 1.88
N PRO A 4 50.89 8.12 1.68
CA PRO A 4 50.15 9.09 2.49
C PRO A 4 48.65 8.80 2.37
N HIS A 5 47.94 8.81 3.51
CA HIS A 5 46.51 8.52 3.62
C HIS A 5 46.06 7.13 3.11
N GLU A 6 46.84 6.08 3.36
CA GLU A 6 46.50 4.69 2.99
C GLU A 6 45.05 4.29 3.35
N GLU A 7 44.60 4.61 4.56
CA GLU A 7 43.21 4.35 5.01
C GLU A 7 42.14 5.08 4.17
N LEU A 8 42.44 6.26 3.63
CA LEU A 8 41.49 7.00 2.77
C LEU A 8 41.37 6.36 1.39
N TYR A 9 42.46 5.78 0.86
CA TYR A 9 42.42 5.04 -0.40
C TYR A 9 41.58 3.77 -0.26
N GLU A 10 41.79 2.99 0.81
CA GLU A 10 40.99 1.78 1.09
C GLU A 10 39.50 2.11 1.23
N LEU A 11 39.19 3.20 1.93
CA LEU A 11 37.82 3.65 2.13
C LEU A 11 37.17 4.16 0.83
N CYS A 12 37.93 4.85 -0.02
CA CYS A 12 37.50 5.28 -1.36
C CYS A 12 37.19 4.07 -2.26
N ASP A 13 38.03 3.04 -2.23
CA ASP A 13 37.81 1.81 -2.98
C ASP A 13 36.57 1.05 -2.48
N CYS A 14 36.38 0.96 -1.16
CA CYS A 14 35.15 0.43 -0.56
C CYS A 14 33.92 1.18 -1.05
N LEU A 15 33.94 2.52 -0.99
CA LEU A 15 32.81 3.36 -1.39
C LEU A 15 32.51 3.24 -2.91
N ARG A 16 33.55 3.03 -3.74
CA ARG A 16 33.41 2.77 -5.17
C ARG A 16 32.70 1.43 -5.42
N SER A 17 33.06 0.38 -4.67
CA SER A 17 32.35 -0.91 -4.71
C SER A 17 30.87 -0.74 -4.37
N VAL A 18 30.58 -0.02 -3.27
CA VAL A 18 29.21 0.29 -2.85
C VAL A 18 28.43 1.02 -3.96
N SER A 19 29.05 1.99 -4.64
CA SER A 19 28.38 2.70 -5.74
C SER A 19 28.00 1.79 -6.90
N VAL A 20 28.88 0.84 -7.27
CA VAL A 20 28.62 -0.11 -8.35
C VAL A 20 27.51 -1.09 -7.96
N GLU A 21 27.56 -1.63 -6.75
CA GLU A 21 26.54 -2.55 -6.24
C GLU A 21 25.18 -1.87 -6.07
N LEU A 22 25.15 -0.60 -5.64
CA LEU A 22 23.91 0.17 -5.50
C LEU A 22 23.19 0.38 -6.83
N ASP A 23 23.92 0.51 -7.93
CA ASP A 23 23.34 0.71 -9.27
C ASP A 23 22.70 -0.57 -9.81
N SER A 24 23.20 -1.76 -9.43
CA SER A 24 22.63 -3.07 -9.78
C SER A 24 21.69 -3.67 -8.72
N TYR A 25 21.57 -3.03 -7.55
CA TYR A 25 20.71 -3.52 -6.47
C TYR A 25 19.23 -3.42 -6.81
N GLU A 26 18.58 -4.57 -6.82
CA GLU A 26 17.13 -4.71 -6.89
C GLU A 26 16.60 -5.09 -5.50
N PRO A 27 15.80 -4.22 -4.86
CA PRO A 27 15.20 -4.56 -3.58
C PRO A 27 14.26 -5.75 -3.71
N GLU A 28 14.21 -6.61 -2.69
CA GLU A 28 13.23 -7.70 -2.60
C GLU A 28 11.82 -7.13 -2.80
N SER A 29 11.08 -7.66 -3.78
CA SER A 29 9.77 -7.15 -4.14
C SER A 29 8.79 -7.39 -2.98
N GLN A 30 8.24 -6.30 -2.46
CA GLN A 30 7.24 -6.36 -1.40
C GLN A 30 5.98 -7.05 -1.92
N TYR A 31 5.74 -8.29 -1.49
CA TYR A 31 4.55 -9.05 -1.86
C TYR A 31 3.31 -8.37 -1.25
N SER A 32 2.48 -7.80 -2.13
CA SER A 32 1.10 -7.43 -1.78
C SER A 32 0.21 -8.60 -2.17
N PRO A 33 -0.78 -9.01 -1.35
CA PRO A 33 -1.65 -10.15 -1.64
C PRO A 33 -2.74 -9.73 -2.64
N ILE A 34 -2.29 -9.30 -3.82
CA ILE A 34 -3.13 -8.74 -4.88
C ILE A 34 -2.86 -9.48 -6.17
N ILE A 35 -3.89 -10.15 -6.69
CA ILE A 35 -3.87 -10.70 -8.05
C ILE A 35 -4.22 -9.56 -9.01
N ASP A 36 -3.30 -9.16 -9.89
CA ASP A 36 -3.56 -8.12 -10.91
C ASP A 36 -3.58 -8.73 -12.32
N SER A 37 -4.72 -9.34 -12.68
CA SER A 37 -4.97 -9.85 -14.04
C SER A 37 -5.09 -8.73 -15.08
N SER A 38 -5.05 -7.44 -14.67
CA SER A 38 -5.07 -6.32 -15.60
C SER A 38 -3.72 -6.05 -16.28
N GLY A 39 -2.63 -6.64 -15.78
CA GLY A 39 -1.26 -6.36 -16.23
C GLY A 39 -0.55 -7.45 -17.03
N GLU A 40 -1.13 -8.64 -17.22
CA GLU A 40 -0.46 -9.72 -17.94
C GLU A 40 -0.46 -9.47 -19.46
N GLU A 41 0.51 -8.68 -19.94
CA GLU A 41 1.11 -8.89 -21.25
C GLU A 41 2.17 -9.97 -21.10
N MET A 42 1.85 -11.16 -21.59
CA MET A 42 2.77 -12.28 -21.68
C MET A 42 3.94 -11.86 -22.57
N GLY A 43 5.11 -11.63 -21.97
CA GLY A 43 6.34 -11.31 -22.69
C GLY A 43 6.86 -9.89 -22.53
N GLU A 44 6.73 -9.26 -21.36
CA GLU A 44 7.68 -8.24 -20.91
C GLU A 44 7.48 -8.04 -19.41
N VAL A 45 8.37 -8.61 -18.59
CA VAL A 45 8.61 -8.13 -17.22
C VAL A 45 9.23 -6.75 -17.36
N LYS A 46 8.44 -5.77 -17.81
CA LYS A 46 8.77 -4.35 -17.67
C LYS A 46 8.64 -4.06 -16.19
N THR A 47 9.72 -4.35 -15.49
CA THR A 47 10.14 -3.74 -14.24
C THR A 47 9.58 -2.31 -14.19
N GLN A 48 8.47 -2.15 -13.46
CA GLN A 48 7.98 -0.83 -13.10
C GLN A 48 9.06 -0.21 -12.23
N THR A 49 9.96 0.51 -12.89
CA THR A 49 11.06 1.27 -12.34
C THR A 49 10.45 2.41 -11.53
N ARG A 50 10.15 2.13 -10.26
CA ARG A 50 9.66 3.12 -9.32
C ARG A 50 10.16 2.68 -7.95
N GLU A 51 11.25 3.30 -7.50
CA GLU A 51 12.00 3.05 -6.25
C GLU A 51 11.29 2.07 -5.31
N VAL A 52 11.67 0.78 -5.41
CA VAL A 52 11.07 -0.32 -4.64
C VAL A 52 11.35 -0.14 -3.13
N LEU A 53 12.42 0.59 -2.79
CA LEU A 53 12.82 0.88 -1.42
C LEU A 53 12.96 2.39 -1.16
N PRO A 54 12.06 3.01 -0.39
CA PRO A 54 12.16 4.41 0.03
C PRO A 54 13.51 4.73 0.69
N GLY A 55 14.15 5.83 0.26
CA GLY A 55 15.44 6.29 0.78
C GLY A 55 16.66 5.76 0.02
N LEU A 56 16.52 4.72 -0.81
CA LEU A 56 17.63 4.14 -1.58
C LEU A 56 18.31 5.17 -2.50
N ARG A 57 17.51 6.01 -3.16
CA ARG A 57 18.03 7.10 -3.99
C ARG A 57 18.87 8.09 -3.19
N PHE A 58 18.47 8.41 -1.96
CA PHE A 58 19.26 9.30 -1.11
C PHE A 58 20.62 8.69 -0.77
N LEU A 59 20.67 7.38 -0.45
CA LEU A 59 21.93 6.67 -0.27
C LEU A 59 22.82 6.74 -1.52
N ARG A 60 22.26 6.51 -2.72
CA ARG A 60 22.99 6.64 -3.99
C ARG A 60 23.58 8.04 -4.17
N GLU A 61 22.79 9.07 -3.89
CA GLU A 61 23.22 10.47 -4.04
C GLU A 61 24.33 10.83 -3.03
N GLU A 62 24.22 10.40 -1.78
CA GLU A 62 25.25 10.64 -0.75
C GLU A 62 26.56 9.90 -1.03
N VAL A 63 26.49 8.64 -1.48
CA VAL A 63 27.67 7.86 -1.90
C VAL A 63 28.38 8.54 -3.07
N LYS A 64 27.63 8.99 -4.10
CA LYS A 64 28.20 9.71 -5.24
C LYS A 64 28.85 11.03 -4.83
N ARG A 65 28.21 11.77 -3.91
CA ARG A 65 28.76 13.03 -3.38
C ARG A 65 30.07 12.80 -2.65
N ASP A 66 30.11 11.83 -1.74
CA ASP A 66 31.29 11.57 -0.92
C ASP A 66 32.46 11.04 -1.79
N LEU A 67 32.18 10.22 -2.81
CA LEU A 67 33.16 9.82 -3.84
C LEU A 67 33.77 11.01 -4.59
N GLN A 68 32.96 12.00 -4.97
CA GLN A 68 33.47 13.22 -5.61
C GLN A 68 34.41 14.01 -4.70
N VAL A 69 34.12 14.05 -3.39
CA VAL A 69 34.99 14.70 -2.41
C VAL A 69 36.31 13.94 -2.26
N PHE A 70 36.27 12.61 -2.18
CA PHE A 70 37.49 11.78 -2.16
C PHE A 70 38.34 12.01 -3.39
N GLN A 71 37.74 11.95 -4.58
CA GLN A 71 38.48 12.11 -5.82
C GLN A 71 39.14 13.48 -5.88
N LYS A 72 38.41 14.55 -5.55
CA LYS A 72 38.98 15.90 -5.51
C LYS A 72 40.12 16.04 -4.51
N PHE A 73 40.02 15.44 -3.32
CA PHE A 73 41.06 15.51 -2.30
C PHE A 73 42.29 14.69 -2.68
N LEU A 74 42.11 13.46 -3.19
CA LEU A 74 43.21 12.56 -3.52
C LEU A 74 43.92 12.93 -4.83
N ASP A 75 43.25 13.64 -5.74
CA ASP A 75 43.84 14.18 -6.96
C ASP A 75 44.65 15.47 -6.70
N ASP A 76 44.49 16.10 -5.53
CA ASP A 76 45.25 17.29 -5.13
C ASP A 76 46.64 16.89 -4.61
N PRO A 77 47.75 17.29 -5.28
CA PRO A 77 49.10 16.96 -4.81
C PRO A 77 49.43 17.55 -3.42
N GLU A 78 48.75 18.62 -2.99
CA GLU A 78 48.94 19.21 -1.66
C GLU A 78 48.29 18.37 -0.54
N SER A 79 47.41 17.43 -0.87
CA SER A 79 46.72 16.56 0.11
C SER A 79 47.68 15.75 0.97
N THR A 80 48.89 15.45 0.49
CA THR A 80 49.91 14.69 1.21
C THR A 80 50.35 15.37 2.51
N SER A 81 50.28 16.71 2.59
CA SER A 81 50.66 17.48 3.79
C SER A 81 49.46 17.92 4.63
N LEU A 82 48.24 17.70 4.16
CA LEU A 82 47.00 18.07 4.84
C LEU A 82 46.53 16.99 5.83
N PRO A 83 45.78 17.38 6.88
CA PRO A 83 45.14 16.41 7.76
C PRO A 83 44.15 15.52 7.00
N PRO A 84 43.82 14.33 7.54
CA PRO A 84 42.88 13.41 6.91
C PRO A 84 41.53 14.07 6.63
N LEU A 85 40.96 13.78 5.46
CA LEU A 85 39.68 14.29 5.01
C LEU A 85 38.55 13.92 6.00
N SER A 86 37.70 14.89 6.32
CA SER A 86 36.43 14.62 7.01
C SER A 86 35.42 14.05 6.02
N THR A 87 34.94 12.83 6.28
CA THR A 87 34.11 12.05 5.35
C THR A 87 33.02 11.27 6.09
N ASN A 88 31.88 11.07 5.43
CA ASN A 88 30.79 10.23 5.91
C ASN A 88 30.89 8.77 5.42
N ALA A 89 31.87 8.42 4.57
CA ALA A 89 32.01 7.09 3.99
C ALA A 89 31.92 5.93 4.98
N PRO A 90 32.54 5.96 6.18
CA PRO A 90 32.44 4.83 7.12
C PRO A 90 30.99 4.57 7.53
N TYR A 91 30.18 5.62 7.64
CA TYR A 91 28.74 5.51 7.93
C TYR A 91 27.97 5.01 6.71
N LEU A 92 28.24 5.53 5.50
CA LEU A 92 27.54 5.11 4.29
C LEU A 92 27.78 3.64 3.96
N VAL A 93 29.04 3.19 4.06
CA VAL A 93 29.44 1.79 3.89
C VAL A 93 28.75 0.90 4.92
N ALA A 94 28.69 1.32 6.18
CA ALA A 94 28.02 0.56 7.22
C ALA A 94 26.52 0.41 6.96
N VAL A 95 25.82 1.47 6.55
CA VAL A 95 24.39 1.41 6.21
C VAL A 95 24.15 0.48 5.02
N TRP A 96 25.00 0.53 3.99
CA TRP A 96 24.92 -0.38 2.85
C TRP A 96 25.09 -1.85 3.28
N ARG A 97 26.07 -2.14 4.13
CA ARG A 97 26.30 -3.48 4.65
C ARG A 97 25.13 -3.99 5.49
N GLU A 98 24.52 -3.15 6.33
CA GLU A 98 23.29 -3.56 7.04
C GLU A 98 22.16 -3.84 6.05
N LEU A 99 21.97 -3.00 5.03
CA LEU A 99 20.92 -3.20 4.03
C LEU A 99 21.06 -4.52 3.27
N LEU A 100 22.29 -4.95 2.96
CA LEU A 100 22.55 -6.21 2.25
C LEU A 100 22.22 -7.46 3.09
N GLN A 101 22.23 -7.34 4.42
CA GLN A 101 22.10 -8.48 5.32
C GLN A 101 20.69 -8.68 5.86
N VAL A 102 19.87 -7.63 5.85
CA VAL A 102 18.49 -7.70 6.30
C VAL A 102 17.57 -8.33 5.25
N ARG A 103 16.48 -8.95 5.71
CA ARG A 103 15.39 -9.42 4.85
C ARG A 103 14.23 -8.44 4.88
N GLY A 104 13.45 -8.39 3.80
CA GLY A 104 12.23 -7.58 3.77
C GLY A 104 12.46 -6.12 4.12
N ALA A 105 13.53 -5.52 3.57
CA ALA A 105 13.82 -4.11 3.79
C ALA A 105 12.65 -3.25 3.31
N VAL A 106 12.16 -2.37 4.19
CA VAL A 106 10.97 -1.56 3.98
C VAL A 106 11.31 -0.10 3.65
N ALA A 107 12.35 0.43 4.28
CA ALA A 107 12.84 1.78 4.04
C ALA A 107 14.26 1.94 4.57
N ILE A 108 14.99 2.93 4.07
CA ILE A 108 16.21 3.43 4.68
C ILE A 108 16.10 4.92 5.00
N TYR A 109 16.88 5.39 5.99
CA TYR A 109 16.94 6.77 6.44
C TYR A 109 15.60 7.40 6.82
N ARG A 110 14.77 6.61 7.50
CA ARG A 110 13.44 7.04 7.87
C ARG A 110 13.41 7.70 9.23
N THR A 111 12.61 8.76 9.37
CA THR A 111 12.41 9.46 10.63
C THR A 111 11.07 9.06 11.24
N PHE A 112 11.08 8.74 12.52
CA PHE A 112 9.92 8.42 13.35
C PHE A 112 9.79 9.47 14.46
N HIS A 113 8.59 9.64 15.02
CA HIS A 113 8.31 10.63 16.08
C HIS A 113 7.99 9.93 17.40
N THR A 114 8.46 10.48 18.53
CA THR A 114 8.30 9.87 19.86
C THR A 114 6.94 10.15 20.50
N ALA A 115 6.25 11.20 20.08
CA ALA A 115 4.87 11.48 20.48
C ALA A 115 3.90 11.04 19.37
N ALA A 116 2.88 10.26 19.74
CA ALA A 116 1.70 10.05 18.91
C ALA A 116 0.98 11.40 18.76
N HIS A 117 1.37 12.20 17.77
CA HIS A 117 0.59 13.40 17.46
C HIS A 117 -0.82 12.94 17.08
N PRO A 118 -1.87 13.45 17.75
CA PRO A 118 -3.23 13.15 17.33
C PRO A 118 -3.36 13.54 15.87
N ARG A 119 -3.84 12.59 15.05
CA ARG A 119 -4.17 12.78 13.65
C ARG A 119 -4.95 14.09 13.49
N ALA A 120 -4.28 15.13 13.03
CA ALA A 120 -4.90 16.37 12.63
C ALA A 120 -4.36 16.75 11.26
N SER A 121 -5.23 16.61 10.29
CA SER A 121 -5.20 17.31 9.01
C SER A 121 -4.69 18.75 9.18
N ARG A 122 -3.44 19.02 8.78
CA ARG A 122 -2.96 20.26 8.14
C ARG A 122 -1.44 20.22 8.02
N LYS A 123 -0.92 20.60 6.84
CA LYS A 123 0.49 21.00 6.70
C LYS A 123 0.78 22.07 7.76
N PRO A 124 1.79 21.91 8.64
CA PRO A 124 2.15 22.97 9.55
C PRO A 124 2.69 24.15 8.73
N LYS A 125 1.97 25.28 8.78
CA LYS A 125 2.50 26.58 8.39
C LYS A 125 3.57 26.94 9.43
N ASN A 126 4.78 27.20 8.96
CA ASN A 126 5.88 27.93 9.59
C ASN A 126 5.92 28.00 11.14
N GLY A 127 6.83 27.24 11.72
CA GLY A 127 7.45 27.52 13.03
C GLY A 127 6.67 27.05 14.25
N SER A 128 7.36 26.38 15.17
CA SER A 128 6.93 26.03 16.54
C SER A 128 5.98 24.83 16.74
N ALA A 129 6.53 23.63 16.59
CA ALA A 129 6.34 22.46 17.47
C ALA A 129 7.14 21.30 16.84
N LYS A 130 8.47 21.33 16.98
CA LYS A 130 9.33 20.26 16.46
C LYS A 130 9.23 19.09 17.45
N GLY A 131 8.23 18.23 17.29
CA GLY A 131 8.14 16.99 18.06
C GLY A 131 9.47 16.23 17.96
N HIS A 132 9.92 15.63 19.07
CA HIS A 132 11.14 14.84 19.10
C HIS A 132 11.05 13.73 18.05
N SER A 133 12.05 13.68 17.16
CA SER A 133 12.06 12.80 16.00
C SER A 133 13.37 12.05 15.94
N VAL A 134 13.30 10.74 15.69
CA VAL A 134 14.44 9.83 15.69
C VAL A 134 14.63 9.26 14.29
N LYS A 135 15.86 9.27 13.81
CA LYS A 135 16.22 8.67 12.53
C LYS A 135 16.58 7.20 12.71
N VAL A 136 16.03 6.34 11.87
CA VAL A 136 16.35 4.92 11.72
C VAL A 136 16.99 4.73 10.35
N ASP A 137 18.13 4.06 10.29
CA ASP A 137 18.90 3.97 9.05
C ASP A 137 18.42 2.84 8.14
N VAL A 138 18.03 1.71 8.71
CA VAL A 138 17.41 0.59 7.98
C VAL A 138 16.18 0.11 8.75
N VAL A 139 15.05 0.05 8.06
CA VAL A 139 13.82 -0.59 8.54
C VAL A 139 13.73 -1.96 7.88
N ALA A 140 13.96 -3.00 8.68
CA ALA A 140 14.14 -4.38 8.28
C ALA A 140 13.01 -5.28 8.78
N ASP A 141 13.05 -6.55 8.39
CA ASP A 141 12.09 -7.59 8.77
C ASP A 141 10.66 -7.13 8.60
N ASN A 142 10.39 -6.59 7.41
CA ASN A 142 9.06 -6.14 7.02
C ASN A 142 8.51 -5.00 7.89
N GLY A 143 9.35 -4.28 8.64
CA GLY A 143 8.94 -3.18 9.52
C GLY A 143 9.11 -3.46 11.01
N ARG A 144 9.38 -4.72 11.39
CA ARG A 144 9.49 -5.18 12.78
C ARG A 144 10.86 -4.99 13.40
N ARG A 145 11.90 -4.70 12.60
CA ARG A 145 13.24 -4.43 13.12
C ARG A 145 13.73 -3.07 12.64
N TRP A 146 14.20 -2.26 13.57
CA TRP A 146 14.76 -0.94 13.30
C TRP A 146 16.25 -0.96 13.60
N ILE A 147 17.07 -0.61 12.63
CA ILE A 147 18.52 -0.61 12.77
C ILE A 147 19.01 0.84 12.72
N ARG A 148 19.69 1.26 13.79
CA ARG A 148 20.42 2.53 13.87
C ARG A 148 21.93 2.26 13.76
N VAL A 149 22.55 2.84 12.75
CA VAL A 149 24.01 2.81 12.53
C VAL A 149 24.65 4.04 13.15
N ASN A 150 25.63 3.83 14.02
CA ASN A 150 26.40 4.88 14.66
C ASN A 150 27.90 4.55 14.61
N THR A 151 28.71 5.50 14.15
CA THR A 151 30.16 5.35 13.97
C THR A 151 30.96 5.92 15.16
N ILE A 152 30.34 6.01 16.34
CA ILE A 152 30.97 6.54 17.56
C ILE A 152 32.23 5.75 17.94
N LYS A 153 33.27 6.47 18.36
CA LYS A 153 34.54 5.90 18.85
C LYS A 153 34.62 5.96 20.38
N ASN A 154 35.47 5.13 20.97
CA ASN A 154 35.79 5.18 22.40
C ASN A 154 36.16 6.61 22.84
N SER A 155 37.02 7.31 22.09
CA SER A 155 37.45 8.67 22.42
C SER A 155 36.31 9.68 22.53
N ARG A 156 35.23 9.51 21.75
CA ARG A 156 34.06 10.40 21.81
C ARG A 156 33.21 10.12 23.04
N ILE A 157 33.05 8.86 23.43
CA ILE A 157 32.37 8.48 24.69
C ILE A 157 33.18 8.95 25.90
N LEU A 158 34.51 8.85 25.86
CA LEU A 158 35.37 9.38 26.92
C LEU A 158 35.20 10.89 27.12
N MET A 159 34.93 11.64 26.04
CA MET A 159 34.59 13.06 26.17
C MET A 159 33.25 13.26 26.88
N ASP A 160 32.23 12.46 26.58
CA ASP A 160 30.95 12.51 27.30
C ASP A 160 31.13 12.19 28.79
N PHE A 161 32.00 11.24 29.12
CA PHE A 161 32.31 10.90 30.51
C PHE A 161 33.00 12.05 31.24
N ARG A 162 33.99 12.69 30.61
CA ARG A 162 34.66 13.86 31.19
C ARG A 162 33.71 15.03 31.39
N GLU A 163 32.80 15.23 30.44
CA GLU A 163 31.74 16.23 30.55
C GLU A 163 30.84 15.94 31.76
N MET A 164 30.34 14.69 31.92
CA MET A 164 29.56 14.29 33.09
C MET A 164 30.34 14.45 34.41
N ASP A 165 31.59 14.02 34.44
CA ASP A 165 32.46 14.10 35.63
C ASP A 165 32.69 15.57 36.04
N SER A 166 32.82 16.48 35.06
CA SER A 166 33.01 17.92 35.33
C SER A 166 31.82 18.57 36.05
N TYR A 167 30.61 18.05 35.85
CA TYR A 167 29.40 18.53 36.53
C TYR A 167 29.27 17.98 37.95
N LEU A 168 29.90 16.84 38.25
CA LEU A 168 29.90 16.24 39.58
C LEU A 168 30.93 16.91 40.52
N THR A 169 32.06 17.37 39.98
CA THR A 169 33.14 17.99 40.78
C THR A 169 32.98 19.49 41.03
N SER A 170 32.04 20.16 40.37
CA SER A 170 31.81 21.62 40.52
C SER A 170 30.78 21.99 41.58
N SER A 171 30.29 21.00 42.36
CA SER A 171 29.26 21.20 43.39
C SER A 171 29.80 21.45 44.80
N ASP A 172 31.13 21.52 45.00
CA ASP A 172 31.73 21.54 46.35
C ASP A 172 32.52 22.80 46.73
N GLU A 173 32.47 23.89 45.96
CA GLU A 173 33.09 25.17 46.36
C GLU A 173 32.26 26.38 45.88
N ASP A 174 31.30 26.85 46.70
CA ASP A 174 31.16 28.28 47.07
C ASP A 174 30.15 28.46 48.22
N ASP A 175 30.66 28.78 49.41
CA ASP A 175 29.91 29.41 50.51
C ASP A 175 29.76 30.91 50.18
N GLY A 176 28.53 31.38 49.87
CA GLY A 176 28.30 32.82 49.68
C GLY A 176 26.95 33.24 49.10
N ASP A 177 25.98 33.48 49.98
CA ASP A 177 24.86 34.44 49.89
C ASP A 177 24.03 34.62 48.60
N GLY A 178 22.74 34.27 48.70
CA GLY A 178 21.64 35.20 48.39
C GLY A 178 21.08 35.24 46.95
N HIS A 179 19.88 34.66 46.80
CA HIS A 179 18.87 34.91 45.75
C HIS A 179 19.10 34.37 44.32
N SER A 180 18.47 33.22 44.01
CA SER A 180 17.48 33.07 42.90
C SER A 180 17.11 31.59 42.67
N SER A 181 16.17 31.08 43.46
CA SER A 181 15.46 29.84 43.17
C SER A 181 14.54 30.04 41.95
N LEU A 182 14.44 29.03 41.08
CA LEU A 182 13.64 28.93 39.84
C LEU A 182 14.40 29.16 38.53
N LYS A 183 15.30 28.22 38.17
CA LYS A 183 15.62 27.77 36.78
C LYS A 183 16.82 26.81 36.65
N LYS A 184 17.32 26.21 37.74
CA LYS A 184 18.55 25.39 37.73
C LYS A 184 18.32 23.87 37.88
N GLU A 185 17.09 23.39 37.70
CA GLU A 185 16.75 21.97 37.94
C GLU A 185 16.96 21.05 36.71
N ASN A 186 17.20 21.59 35.50
CA ASN A 186 17.43 20.80 34.28
C ASN A 186 18.93 20.65 33.90
N LEU A 187 19.87 21.09 34.74
CA LEU A 187 21.30 21.14 34.42
C LEU A 187 22.17 20.16 35.21
N ILE A 188 21.57 19.35 36.08
CA ILE A 188 22.29 18.29 36.80
C ILE A 188 22.11 17.00 35.98
N PRO A 189 23.18 16.40 35.43
CA PRO A 189 23.08 15.11 34.76
C PRO A 189 22.47 14.08 35.71
N GLN A 190 21.32 13.50 35.34
CA GLN A 190 20.82 12.30 36.00
C GLN A 190 21.84 11.16 35.83
N GLU A 191 21.86 10.25 36.80
CA GLU A 191 22.53 8.94 36.83
C GLU A 191 23.13 8.50 35.49
N PHE A 192 24.47 8.52 35.38
CA PHE A 192 25.27 7.97 34.26
C PHE A 192 24.55 7.95 32.90
N ASP A 193 24.40 9.11 32.26
CA ASP A 193 23.59 9.25 31.05
C ASP A 193 24.33 9.88 29.86
N ASN A 194 25.10 9.06 29.14
CA ASN A 194 25.83 9.51 27.95
C ASN A 194 24.96 9.60 26.69
N SER A 195 25.51 10.19 25.63
CA SER A 195 24.80 10.44 24.37
C SER A 195 24.26 9.18 23.69
N VAL A 196 24.92 8.03 23.88
CA VAL A 196 24.50 6.75 23.29
C VAL A 196 23.29 6.18 24.04
N LEU A 197 23.28 6.27 25.37
CA LEU A 197 22.14 5.85 26.20
C LEU A 197 20.89 6.67 25.90
N ARG A 198 21.05 8.00 25.77
CA ARG A 198 19.97 8.89 25.35
C ARG A 198 19.40 8.49 23.98
N MET A 199 20.26 8.23 23.00
CA MET A 199 19.84 7.75 21.68
C MET A 199 19.05 6.43 21.75
N GLY A 200 19.50 5.50 22.60
CA GLY A 200 18.80 4.23 22.82
C GLY A 200 17.39 4.42 23.39
N ARG A 201 17.23 5.31 24.39
CA ARG A 201 15.90 5.61 24.97
C ARG A 201 14.98 6.27 23.96
N GLU A 202 15.48 7.25 23.21
CA GLU A 202 14.72 7.93 22.16
C GLU A 202 14.25 6.94 21.08
N LEU A 203 15.11 6.00 20.65
CA LEU A 203 14.73 4.95 19.69
C LEU A 203 13.62 4.05 20.23
N LEU A 204 13.71 3.60 21.49
CA LEU A 204 12.68 2.77 22.11
C LEU A 204 11.36 3.52 22.28
N GLU A 205 11.41 4.79 22.68
CA GLU A 205 10.22 5.64 22.78
C GLU A 205 9.55 5.81 21.42
N ALA A 206 10.32 6.09 20.37
CA ALA A 206 9.82 6.16 18.99
C ALA A 206 9.26 4.82 18.52
N ALA A 207 9.89 3.68 18.83
CA ALA A 207 9.38 2.36 18.46
C ALA A 207 8.03 2.08 19.12
N ARG A 208 7.89 2.38 20.42
CA ARG A 208 6.61 2.23 21.15
C ARG A 208 5.50 3.13 20.60
N ALA A 209 5.85 4.33 20.15
CA ALA A 209 4.89 5.28 19.57
C ALA A 209 4.48 4.92 18.13
N ASN A 210 5.21 4.03 17.46
CA ASN A 210 4.98 3.65 16.06
C ASN A 210 4.97 2.11 15.92
N PRO A 211 3.99 1.41 16.51
CA PRO A 211 3.88 -0.03 16.38
C PRO A 211 3.64 -0.45 14.93
N HIS A 212 4.16 -1.61 14.56
CA HIS A 212 3.94 -2.28 13.28
C HIS A 212 2.66 -3.15 13.35
N GLY A 213 1.84 -3.11 12.30
CA GLY A 213 0.64 -3.96 12.18
C GLY A 213 -0.34 -3.85 13.36
N SER A 214 -0.74 -4.99 13.92
CA SER A 214 -1.74 -5.15 14.99
C SER A 214 -1.17 -4.88 16.40
N ASN A 215 -0.40 -3.81 16.56
CA ASN A 215 0.19 -3.32 17.82
C ASN A 215 1.53 -3.96 18.26
N GLU A 216 2.30 -4.53 17.33
CA GLU A 216 3.62 -5.08 17.62
C GLU A 216 4.68 -3.96 17.66
N ILE A 217 5.46 -3.87 18.73
CA ILE A 217 6.49 -2.84 18.88
C ILE A 217 7.76 -3.31 18.14
N PRO A 218 8.32 -2.53 17.20
CA PRO A 218 9.53 -2.92 16.48
C PRO A 218 10.71 -3.16 17.44
N SER A 219 11.41 -4.27 17.21
CA SER A 219 12.72 -4.53 17.84
C SER A 219 13.75 -3.49 17.38
N VAL A 220 14.60 -3.03 18.30
CA VAL A 220 15.60 -2.00 18.02
C VAL A 220 17.00 -2.61 18.09
N THR A 221 17.76 -2.46 17.01
CA THR A 221 19.17 -2.80 16.91
C THR A 221 20.01 -1.53 16.79
N MET A 222 21.07 -1.42 17.60
CA MET A 222 22.08 -0.36 17.49
C MET A 222 23.41 -0.96 17.01
N ARG A 223 23.82 -0.60 15.80
CA ARG A 223 25.14 -0.93 15.23
C ARG A 223 26.14 0.15 15.60
N LEU A 224 27.10 -0.18 16.46
CA LEU A 224 28.17 0.73 16.92
C LEU A 224 29.50 0.33 16.25
N THR A 225 29.74 0.80 15.03
CA THR A 225 30.79 0.23 14.17
C THR A 225 32.22 0.50 14.61
N ARG A 226 32.46 1.56 15.38
CA ARG A 226 33.80 1.99 15.82
C ARG A 226 33.98 1.99 17.33
N LEU A 227 32.99 1.48 18.06
CA LEU A 227 33.07 1.31 19.49
C LEU A 227 33.64 -0.06 19.81
N ASN A 228 34.71 -0.11 20.59
CA ASN A 228 35.35 -1.36 20.97
C ASN A 228 35.80 -1.30 22.43
N PRO A 229 35.05 -1.90 23.38
CA PRO A 229 35.38 -1.83 24.80
C PRO A 229 36.76 -2.44 25.10
N SER A 230 37.23 -3.41 24.32
CA SER A 230 38.52 -4.08 24.55
C SER A 230 39.75 -3.20 24.24
N LEU A 231 39.56 -2.06 23.56
CA LEU A 231 40.64 -1.12 23.21
C LEU A 231 40.77 0.04 24.21
N SER A 232 40.02 0.02 25.32
CA SER A 232 40.04 1.09 26.32
C SER A 232 40.01 0.51 27.72
N ASP A 233 40.86 1.03 28.60
CA ASP A 233 40.89 0.66 30.02
C ASP A 233 39.75 1.32 30.84
N GLU A 234 38.75 1.88 30.16
CA GLU A 234 37.65 2.61 30.81
C GLU A 234 36.42 1.69 30.94
N PRO A 235 36.12 1.18 32.15
CA PRO A 235 35.04 0.22 32.35
C PRO A 235 33.65 0.79 32.03
N ARG A 236 33.47 2.12 32.12
CA ARG A 236 32.19 2.78 31.81
C ARG A 236 31.76 2.61 30.35
N ILE A 237 32.69 2.34 29.42
CA ILE A 237 32.34 2.03 28.02
C ILE A 237 31.59 0.70 27.94
N ALA A 238 32.12 -0.34 28.59
CA ALA A 238 31.46 -1.64 28.65
C ALA A 238 30.11 -1.55 29.37
N TYR A 239 30.06 -0.79 30.47
CA TYR A 239 28.82 -0.54 31.21
C TYR A 239 27.75 0.16 30.36
N THR A 240 28.13 1.09 29.48
CA THR A 240 27.20 1.73 28.53
C THR A 240 26.53 0.71 27.61
N ILE A 241 27.30 -0.24 27.10
CA ILE A 241 26.79 -1.31 26.23
C ILE A 241 25.84 -2.22 27.00
N GLU A 242 26.20 -2.60 28.22
CA GLU A 242 25.35 -3.41 29.10
C GLU A 242 24.02 -2.71 29.43
N CYS A 243 24.06 -1.41 29.69
CA CYS A 243 22.86 -0.61 29.93
C CYS A 243 21.91 -0.60 28.73
N LEU A 244 22.42 -0.43 27.50
CA LEU A 244 21.60 -0.53 26.28
C LEU A 244 20.97 -1.92 26.15
N GLN A 245 21.75 -2.98 26.37
CA GLN A 245 21.25 -4.36 26.29
C GLN A 245 20.16 -4.63 27.35
N ARG A 246 20.34 -4.12 28.57
CA ARG A 246 19.35 -4.23 29.65
C ARG A 246 18.04 -3.50 29.32
N MET A 247 18.09 -2.46 28.49
CA MET A 247 16.90 -1.78 27.98
C MET A 247 16.14 -2.58 26.91
N GLY A 248 16.68 -3.71 26.45
CA GLY A 248 16.12 -4.54 25.38
C GLY A 248 16.58 -4.14 23.98
N ILE A 249 17.67 -3.36 23.86
CA ILE A 249 18.28 -3.03 22.56
C ILE A 249 19.29 -4.10 22.18
N ASP A 250 19.18 -4.60 20.96
CA ASP A 250 20.20 -5.46 20.38
C ASP A 250 21.42 -4.61 19.99
N VAL A 251 22.52 -4.72 20.72
CA VAL A 251 23.74 -3.92 20.49
C VAL A 251 24.76 -4.76 19.76
N GLN A 252 25.15 -4.30 18.57
CA GLN A 252 26.13 -4.99 17.75
C GLN A 252 27.35 -4.08 17.49
N LEU A 253 28.53 -4.55 17.87
CA LEU A 253 29.78 -3.79 17.79
C LEU A 253 30.57 -4.10 16.52
N GLY A 254 31.41 -3.17 16.10
CA GLY A 254 32.32 -3.36 14.97
C GLY A 254 31.63 -3.34 13.60
N GLU A 255 32.44 -3.49 12.55
CA GLU A 255 31.94 -3.71 11.19
C GLU A 255 31.56 -5.18 11.02
N ARG A 256 30.42 -5.47 10.37
CA ARG A 256 30.07 -6.84 10.02
C ARG A 256 31.09 -7.40 9.02
N GLN A 257 31.65 -8.58 9.31
CA GLN A 257 32.56 -9.28 8.42
C GLN A 257 31.78 -10.29 7.57
N GLY A 258 31.96 -10.23 6.24
CA GLY A 258 31.35 -11.14 5.27
C GLY A 258 29.93 -10.76 4.81
N ILE A 259 29.57 -11.18 3.59
CA ILE A 259 28.22 -11.12 3.02
C ILE A 259 27.52 -12.46 3.30
N VAL A 260 27.36 -12.80 4.57
CA VAL A 260 26.47 -13.90 4.94
C VAL A 260 25.15 -13.22 5.29
N LYS A 261 24.19 -13.22 4.35
CA LYS A 261 22.79 -12.93 4.70
C LYS A 261 22.44 -13.85 5.86
N GLU A 262 21.75 -13.34 6.90
CA GLU A 262 21.25 -14.18 7.99
C GLU A 262 20.49 -15.37 7.37
N THR A 263 21.09 -16.56 7.35
CA THR A 263 20.54 -17.81 6.84
C THR A 263 19.66 -18.38 7.96
N ASP A 264 18.33 -18.42 7.79
CA ASP A 264 17.68 -19.68 7.45
C ASP A 264 17.44 -19.86 5.94
N ASP A 265 17.84 -21.04 5.46
CA ASP A 265 17.94 -21.48 4.08
C ASP A 265 16.56 -21.70 3.40
N ILE A 266 15.84 -20.59 3.17
CA ILE A 266 14.56 -20.60 2.45
C ILE A 266 14.72 -19.76 1.19
N SER A 267 15.26 -20.38 0.16
CA SER A 267 15.21 -19.90 -1.22
C SER A 267 13.82 -19.36 -1.58
N ALA A 268 13.81 -18.19 -2.22
CA ALA A 268 12.66 -17.47 -2.75
C ALA A 268 11.90 -18.31 -3.80
N ARG A 269 11.09 -19.28 -3.35
CA ARG A 269 10.09 -19.91 -4.21
C ARG A 269 8.99 -18.88 -4.49
N PRO A 270 8.62 -18.62 -5.76
CA PRO A 270 7.56 -17.68 -6.08
C PRO A 270 6.27 -18.13 -5.39
N THR A 271 5.71 -17.26 -4.55
CA THR A 271 4.45 -17.51 -3.86
C THR A 271 3.33 -17.33 -4.87
N VAL A 272 2.57 -18.39 -5.17
CA VAL A 272 1.44 -18.28 -6.09
C VAL A 272 0.26 -17.72 -5.30
N LEU A 273 -0.30 -16.60 -5.77
CA LEU A 273 -1.49 -16.02 -5.16
C LEU A 273 -2.75 -16.64 -5.76
N GLU A 274 -3.60 -17.18 -4.90
CA GLU A 274 -4.90 -17.76 -5.27
C GLU A 274 -6.05 -17.02 -4.59
N PRO A 275 -7.22 -16.88 -5.24
CA PRO A 275 -8.39 -16.32 -4.58
C PRO A 275 -8.90 -17.27 -3.48
N THR A 276 -9.63 -16.75 -2.51
CA THR A 276 -10.34 -17.55 -1.52
C THR A 276 -11.59 -18.21 -2.10
N ALA A 277 -12.07 -19.29 -1.47
CA ALA A 277 -13.30 -19.97 -1.89
C ALA A 277 -14.55 -19.06 -1.79
N HIS A 278 -14.54 -18.11 -0.86
CA HIS A 278 -15.56 -17.08 -0.75
C HIS A 278 -15.07 -15.80 -1.45
N ILE A 279 -15.75 -15.36 -2.49
CA ILE A 279 -15.39 -14.16 -3.26
C ILE A 279 -16.37 -13.05 -2.98
N ASN A 280 -15.84 -11.91 -2.56
CA ASN A 280 -16.59 -10.68 -2.37
C ASN A 280 -16.57 -9.83 -3.65
N LEU A 281 -17.74 -9.46 -4.17
CA LEU A 281 -17.90 -8.72 -5.42
C LEU A 281 -18.20 -7.24 -5.15
N ASP A 282 -17.30 -6.37 -5.58
CA ASP A 282 -17.54 -4.93 -5.66
C ASP A 282 -18.52 -4.59 -6.81
N LEU A 283 -19.13 -3.40 -6.78
CA LEU A 283 -20.06 -2.92 -7.81
C LEU A 283 -19.46 -3.06 -9.22
N SER A 284 -18.19 -2.70 -9.36
CA SER A 284 -17.50 -2.71 -10.65
C SER A 284 -17.29 -4.13 -11.19
N ALA A 285 -17.21 -5.14 -10.33
CA ALA A 285 -17.20 -6.55 -10.72
C ALA A 285 -18.59 -7.05 -11.09
N LEU A 286 -19.65 -6.63 -10.37
CA LEU A 286 -21.04 -6.95 -10.74
C LEU A 286 -21.37 -6.46 -12.15
N ILE A 287 -21.02 -5.23 -12.51
CA ILE A 287 -21.21 -4.67 -13.85
C ILE A 287 -20.43 -5.47 -14.90
N ALA A 288 -19.20 -5.87 -14.58
CA ALA A 288 -18.40 -6.66 -15.50
C ALA A 288 -18.97 -8.06 -15.74
N LEU A 289 -19.52 -8.70 -14.72
CA LEU A 289 -20.14 -10.02 -14.82
C LEU A 289 -21.42 -10.05 -15.64
N ILE A 290 -22.11 -8.92 -15.82
CA ILE A 290 -23.35 -8.84 -16.61
C ILE A 290 -23.15 -8.21 -17.99
N SER A 291 -21.99 -7.57 -18.22
CA SER A 291 -21.69 -6.85 -19.46
C SER A 291 -21.78 -7.74 -20.69
N ASP A 292 -22.39 -7.23 -21.75
CA ASP A 292 -22.49 -7.96 -23.01
C ASP A 292 -21.11 -8.27 -23.62
N THR A 293 -20.07 -7.44 -23.41
CA THR A 293 -18.71 -7.75 -23.88
C THR A 293 -18.15 -9.04 -23.26
N THR A 294 -18.52 -9.34 -22.02
CA THR A 294 -18.11 -10.58 -21.33
C THR A 294 -18.83 -11.82 -21.87
N HIS A 295 -20.06 -11.68 -22.36
CA HIS A 295 -20.87 -12.82 -22.78
C HIS A 295 -20.98 -13.02 -24.29
N SER A 296 -20.87 -11.96 -25.08
CA SER A 296 -21.01 -12.02 -26.53
C SER A 296 -19.90 -12.82 -27.20
N HIS A 297 -20.16 -13.30 -28.42
CA HIS A 297 -19.14 -13.96 -29.24
C HIS A 297 -17.94 -13.04 -29.44
N LEU A 298 -16.74 -13.60 -29.36
CA LEU A 298 -15.51 -12.86 -29.56
C LEU A 298 -15.47 -12.27 -30.99
N PRO A 299 -14.89 -11.08 -31.17
CA PRO A 299 -14.53 -10.60 -32.49
C PRO A 299 -13.56 -11.54 -33.20
N SER A 300 -13.65 -11.61 -34.52
CA SER A 300 -12.73 -12.42 -35.33
C SER A 300 -11.33 -11.80 -35.38
N ASP A 301 -11.27 -10.47 -35.39
CA ASP A 301 -10.06 -9.68 -35.45
C ASP A 301 -10.27 -8.30 -34.78
N PRO A 302 -9.20 -7.51 -34.56
CA PRO A 302 -9.31 -6.18 -33.96
C PRO A 302 -10.16 -5.18 -34.77
N GLU A 303 -10.30 -5.38 -36.08
CA GLU A 303 -11.12 -4.51 -36.94
C GLU A 303 -12.61 -4.79 -36.71
N ASP A 304 -13.01 -6.07 -36.68
CA ASP A 304 -14.36 -6.52 -36.26
C ASP A 304 -14.71 -5.98 -34.86
N ALA A 305 -13.75 -5.98 -33.92
CA ALA A 305 -13.98 -5.40 -32.60
C ALA A 305 -14.31 -3.90 -32.66
N ASN A 306 -13.68 -3.14 -33.57
CA ASN A 306 -13.97 -1.73 -33.75
C ASN A 306 -15.31 -1.52 -34.45
N THR A 307 -15.61 -2.25 -35.53
CA THR A 307 -16.84 -2.06 -36.31
C THR A 307 -18.10 -2.29 -35.47
N ARG A 308 -18.07 -3.21 -34.50
CA ARG A 308 -19.17 -3.48 -33.55
C ARG A 308 -19.58 -2.30 -32.68
N PHE A 309 -18.69 -1.33 -32.45
CA PHE A 309 -18.96 -0.15 -31.60
C PHE A 309 -18.85 1.18 -32.34
N ILE A 310 -18.51 1.18 -33.64
CA ILE A 310 -18.60 2.38 -34.48
C ILE A 310 -20.08 2.71 -34.71
N PRO A 311 -20.54 3.92 -34.33
CA PRO A 311 -21.93 4.31 -34.59
C PRO A 311 -22.21 4.38 -36.10
N PRO A 312 -23.40 3.94 -36.57
CA PRO A 312 -23.77 4.04 -37.99
C PRO A 312 -23.64 5.47 -38.54
N GLN A 313 -23.21 5.64 -39.80
CA GLN A 313 -23.04 6.97 -40.43
C GLN A 313 -24.27 7.87 -40.30
N ARG A 314 -25.48 7.30 -40.46
CA ARG A 314 -26.76 7.99 -40.24
C ARG A 314 -26.91 8.62 -38.84
N TYR A 315 -26.41 7.96 -37.80
CA TYR A 315 -26.46 8.46 -36.42
C TYR A 315 -25.43 9.56 -36.20
N VAL A 316 -24.24 9.40 -36.79
CA VAL A 316 -23.20 10.43 -36.79
C VAL A 316 -23.71 11.70 -37.49
N GLU A 317 -24.39 11.55 -38.62
CA GLU A 317 -24.97 12.66 -39.40
C GLU A 317 -26.15 13.32 -38.69
N TRP A 318 -27.11 12.55 -38.16
CA TRP A 318 -28.21 13.07 -37.34
C TRP A 318 -27.70 13.86 -36.12
N LYS A 319 -26.69 13.34 -35.42
CA LYS A 319 -26.12 14.00 -34.23
C LYS A 319 -25.31 15.24 -34.62
N LYS A 320 -24.59 15.23 -35.74
CA LYS A 320 -23.94 16.42 -36.31
C LYS A 320 -24.96 17.52 -36.63
N GLN A 321 -26.07 17.17 -37.28
CA GLN A 321 -27.17 18.11 -37.55
C GLN A 321 -27.77 18.69 -36.25
N ARG A 322 -27.93 17.85 -35.22
CA ARG A 322 -28.44 18.27 -33.91
C ARG A 322 -27.48 19.21 -33.16
N VAL A 323 -26.18 18.91 -33.16
CA VAL A 323 -25.14 19.80 -32.59
C VAL A 323 -25.08 21.13 -33.35
N GLN A 324 -25.24 21.09 -34.67
CA GLN A 324 -25.30 22.30 -35.51
C GLN A 324 -26.54 23.15 -35.20
N MET A 325 -27.70 22.53 -34.91
CA MET A 325 -28.92 23.23 -34.48
C MET A 325 -28.83 23.80 -33.05
N LEU A 326 -28.02 23.20 -32.17
CA LEU A 326 -27.81 23.62 -30.77
C LEU A 326 -26.62 24.57 -30.58
N SER A 327 -25.93 24.96 -31.66
CA SER A 327 -24.65 25.70 -31.66
C SER A 327 -24.67 27.14 -31.13
N ASN A 328 -25.74 27.58 -30.44
CA ASN A 328 -25.73 28.78 -29.59
C ASN A 328 -25.33 28.48 -28.13
N SER A 329 -25.01 27.24 -27.77
CA SER A 329 -24.55 26.85 -26.43
C SER A 329 -23.11 26.29 -26.46
N PRO A 330 -22.16 26.82 -25.65
CA PRO A 330 -20.77 26.40 -25.62
C PRO A 330 -20.52 24.96 -25.10
N ASP A 331 -21.55 24.29 -24.55
CA ASP A 331 -21.45 22.91 -24.01
C ASP A 331 -21.59 21.79 -25.05
N ALA A 332 -21.96 22.09 -26.30
CA ALA A 332 -22.24 21.04 -27.30
C ALA A 332 -20.99 20.36 -27.91
N THR A 333 -19.82 20.99 -27.79
CA THR A 333 -18.57 20.52 -28.41
C THR A 333 -17.90 19.40 -27.60
N SER A 334 -18.06 19.37 -26.27
CA SER A 334 -17.46 18.36 -25.39
C SER A 334 -18.11 16.98 -25.55
N THR A 335 -19.42 16.94 -25.83
CA THR A 335 -20.21 15.69 -25.92
C THR A 335 -19.84 14.81 -27.13
N TRP A 336 -19.21 15.40 -28.16
CA TRP A 336 -18.79 14.68 -29.37
C TRP A 336 -17.51 13.86 -29.16
N GLU A 337 -16.53 14.42 -28.45
CA GLU A 337 -15.30 13.72 -28.08
C GLU A 337 -15.61 12.54 -27.13
N ASP A 338 -16.50 12.74 -26.16
CA ASP A 338 -16.88 11.69 -25.18
C ASP A 338 -17.56 10.47 -25.81
N SER A 339 -18.37 10.65 -26.86
CA SER A 339 -19.04 9.53 -27.55
C SER A 339 -18.04 8.67 -28.34
N GLY A 340 -17.05 9.29 -29.00
CA GLY A 340 -16.01 8.58 -29.74
C GLY A 340 -15.00 7.87 -28.82
N ILE A 341 -14.69 8.49 -27.68
CA ILE A 341 -13.88 7.88 -26.61
C ILE A 341 -14.59 6.64 -26.05
N HIS A 342 -15.90 6.70 -25.80
CA HIS A 342 -16.65 5.58 -25.25
C HIS A 342 -16.67 4.36 -26.19
N SER A 343 -16.99 4.56 -27.48
CA SER A 343 -16.95 3.49 -28.49
C SER A 343 -15.58 2.84 -28.62
N ARG A 344 -14.51 3.64 -28.60
CA ARG A 344 -13.13 3.13 -28.64
C ARG A 344 -12.79 2.30 -27.40
N VAL A 345 -13.19 2.76 -26.21
CA VAL A 345 -12.98 2.00 -24.97
C VAL A 345 -13.72 0.66 -25.01
N LEU A 346 -14.94 0.60 -25.53
CA LEU A 346 -15.68 -0.66 -25.68
C LEU A 346 -15.00 -1.63 -26.67
N ALA A 347 -14.48 -1.11 -27.78
CA ALA A 347 -13.70 -1.91 -28.73
C ALA A 347 -12.42 -2.47 -28.09
N GLU A 348 -11.68 -1.63 -27.34
CA GLU A 348 -10.50 -2.06 -26.56
C GLU A 348 -10.87 -3.14 -25.53
N GLN A 349 -12.03 -3.03 -24.87
CA GLN A 349 -12.54 -4.05 -23.94
C GLN A 349 -12.85 -5.37 -24.65
N ALA A 350 -13.45 -5.33 -25.85
CA ALA A 350 -13.74 -6.53 -26.65
C ALA A 350 -12.46 -7.20 -27.17
N GLN A 351 -11.49 -6.42 -27.66
CA GLN A 351 -10.17 -6.93 -28.04
C GLN A 351 -9.45 -7.60 -26.86
N GLN A 352 -9.66 -7.07 -25.66
CA GLN A 352 -9.10 -7.69 -24.46
C GLN A 352 -9.75 -9.05 -24.14
N GLU A 353 -11.06 -9.19 -24.33
CA GLU A 353 -11.75 -10.47 -24.17
C GLU A 353 -11.24 -11.53 -25.15
N MET A 354 -10.75 -11.14 -26.33
CA MET A 354 -10.10 -12.06 -27.28
C MET A 354 -8.79 -12.63 -26.74
N LYS A 355 -8.05 -11.88 -25.91
CA LYS A 355 -6.78 -12.34 -25.32
C LYS A 355 -7.02 -13.35 -24.20
N LYS A 356 -7.78 -12.94 -23.18
CA LYS A 356 -8.21 -13.78 -22.06
C LYS A 356 -9.49 -13.17 -21.49
N GLY A 357 -10.59 -13.89 -21.65
CA GLY A 357 -11.90 -13.41 -21.17
C GLY A 357 -11.99 -13.40 -19.65
N LEU A 358 -12.79 -12.48 -19.10
CA LEU A 358 -12.97 -12.33 -17.64
C LEU A 358 -13.39 -13.66 -16.99
N LEU A 359 -14.45 -14.29 -17.52
CA LEU A 359 -14.96 -15.55 -16.97
C LEU A 359 -13.98 -16.70 -17.17
N GLN A 360 -13.16 -16.67 -18.23
CA GLN A 360 -12.13 -17.69 -18.41
C GLN A 360 -11.04 -17.57 -17.34
N ASP A 361 -10.51 -16.35 -17.09
CA ASP A 361 -9.55 -16.11 -16.01
C ASP A 361 -10.11 -16.49 -14.65
N MET A 362 -11.39 -16.18 -14.42
CA MET A 362 -12.05 -16.57 -13.18
C MET A 362 -12.15 -18.08 -13.02
N HIS A 363 -12.61 -18.78 -14.05
CA HIS A 363 -12.75 -20.23 -14.04
C HIS A 363 -11.41 -20.94 -13.82
N ASP A 364 -10.34 -20.50 -14.50
CA ASP A 364 -9.02 -21.13 -14.39
C ASP A 364 -8.45 -21.02 -12.97
N ARG A 365 -8.59 -19.85 -12.34
CA ARG A 365 -8.12 -19.63 -10.95
C ARG A 365 -9.02 -20.29 -9.91
N LEU A 366 -10.33 -20.32 -10.14
CA LEU A 366 -11.25 -21.00 -9.24
C LEU A 366 -11.10 -22.52 -9.29
N ARG A 367 -10.75 -23.08 -10.45
CA ARG A 367 -10.45 -24.52 -10.56
C ARG A 367 -9.17 -24.93 -9.87
N SER A 368 -8.18 -24.04 -9.76
CA SER A 368 -6.94 -24.37 -9.06
C SER A 368 -7.20 -24.58 -7.56
N ILE A 369 -8.07 -23.77 -6.95
CA ILE A 369 -8.47 -23.93 -5.54
C ILE A 369 -9.58 -24.97 -5.32
N SER A 370 -10.47 -25.16 -6.29
CA SER A 370 -11.60 -26.08 -6.19
C SER A 370 -11.87 -26.72 -7.55
N PRO A 371 -11.30 -27.89 -7.84
CA PRO A 371 -11.45 -28.54 -9.14
C PRO A 371 -12.91 -28.79 -9.56
N THR A 372 -13.80 -29.00 -8.58
CA THR A 372 -15.23 -29.22 -8.80
C THR A 372 -16.07 -27.93 -8.72
N LEU A 373 -15.47 -26.81 -8.31
CA LEU A 373 -16.10 -25.51 -8.06
C LEU A 373 -17.25 -25.51 -7.02
N GLN A 374 -17.54 -26.64 -6.37
CA GLN A 374 -18.71 -26.80 -5.49
C GLN A 374 -18.64 -25.95 -4.21
N ASN A 375 -17.42 -25.62 -3.77
CA ASN A 375 -17.19 -24.87 -2.53
C ASN A 375 -17.09 -23.36 -2.76
N ILE A 376 -17.22 -22.90 -4.01
CA ILE A 376 -17.08 -21.48 -4.35
C ILE A 376 -18.39 -20.74 -4.09
N GLN A 377 -18.30 -19.61 -3.38
CA GLN A 377 -19.45 -18.77 -3.07
C GLN A 377 -19.17 -17.31 -3.38
N PHE A 378 -20.17 -16.61 -3.92
CA PHE A 378 -20.09 -15.20 -4.24
C PHE A 378 -20.97 -14.37 -3.31
N TRP A 379 -20.42 -13.27 -2.82
CA TRP A 379 -21.07 -12.34 -1.90
C TRP A 379 -20.98 -10.92 -2.42
N THR A 380 -21.94 -10.06 -2.06
CA THR A 380 -21.88 -8.63 -2.36
C THR A 380 -22.63 -7.81 -1.30
N THR A 381 -22.37 -6.51 -1.28
CA THR A 381 -23.06 -5.58 -0.38
C THR A 381 -24.42 -5.16 -0.94
N GLN A 382 -25.36 -4.83 -0.04
CA GLN A 382 -26.68 -4.33 -0.44
C GLN A 382 -26.57 -3.04 -1.27
N GLU A 383 -25.64 -2.15 -0.92
CA GLU A 383 -25.37 -0.90 -1.65
C GLU A 383 -24.88 -1.18 -3.08
N ALA A 384 -23.91 -2.10 -3.26
CA ALA A 384 -23.42 -2.47 -4.59
C ALA A 384 -24.53 -3.09 -5.44
N ARG A 385 -25.38 -3.96 -4.85
CA ARG A 385 -26.55 -4.52 -5.53
C ARG A 385 -27.53 -3.43 -5.99
N GLN A 386 -27.92 -2.53 -5.09
CA GLN A 386 -28.88 -1.46 -5.39
C GLN A 386 -28.37 -0.54 -6.50
N ARG A 387 -27.11 -0.10 -6.41
CA ARG A 387 -26.49 0.72 -7.46
C ARG A 387 -26.37 -0.02 -8.79
N CYS A 388 -26.00 -1.30 -8.78
CA CYS A 388 -25.94 -2.11 -9.99
C CYS A 388 -27.31 -2.12 -10.70
N LEU A 389 -28.39 -2.38 -9.96
CA LEU A 389 -29.76 -2.38 -10.51
C LEU A 389 -30.18 -1.00 -11.04
N GLN A 390 -29.82 0.09 -10.37
CA GLN A 390 -30.09 1.46 -10.85
C GLN A 390 -29.37 1.77 -12.17
N ILE A 391 -28.08 1.43 -12.25
CA ILE A 391 -27.28 1.61 -13.46
C ILE A 391 -27.88 0.79 -14.60
N VAL A 392 -28.14 -0.49 -14.36
CA VAL A 392 -28.71 -1.41 -15.34
C VAL A 392 -30.07 -0.94 -15.85
N PHE A 393 -30.96 -0.53 -14.94
CA PHE A 393 -32.28 -0.04 -15.30
C PHE A 393 -32.20 1.12 -16.30
N LYS A 394 -31.24 2.03 -16.12
CA LYS A 394 -31.11 3.20 -16.99
C LYS A 394 -30.37 2.92 -18.30
N ILE A 395 -29.20 2.29 -18.25
CA ILE A 395 -28.28 2.26 -19.40
C ILE A 395 -28.05 0.87 -20.02
N ALA A 396 -28.42 -0.22 -19.35
CA ALA A 396 -28.19 -1.56 -19.89
C ALA A 396 -29.18 -1.92 -21.00
N GLY A 397 -28.73 -2.75 -21.94
CA GLY A 397 -29.59 -3.37 -22.95
C GLY A 397 -30.45 -4.50 -22.40
N THR A 398 -31.24 -5.14 -23.28
CA THR A 398 -32.21 -6.18 -22.89
C THR A 398 -31.58 -7.40 -22.25
N ARG A 399 -30.46 -7.90 -22.81
CA ARG A 399 -29.77 -9.09 -22.33
C ARG A 399 -29.00 -8.80 -21.05
N GLU A 400 -28.36 -7.64 -20.95
CA GLU A 400 -27.69 -7.18 -19.73
C GLU A 400 -28.68 -7.00 -18.57
N ARG A 401 -29.87 -6.42 -18.83
CA ARG A 401 -30.97 -6.33 -17.84
C ARG A 401 -31.45 -7.70 -17.39
N GLN A 402 -31.63 -8.64 -18.32
CA GLN A 402 -32.00 -10.01 -18.00
C GLN A 402 -30.96 -10.67 -17.08
N ARG A 403 -29.67 -10.59 -17.44
CA ARG A 403 -28.58 -11.16 -16.63
C ARG A 403 -28.54 -10.56 -15.24
N ALA A 404 -28.63 -9.24 -15.12
CA ALA A 404 -28.66 -8.56 -13.82
C ALA A 404 -29.86 -8.98 -12.97
N GLY A 405 -31.04 -9.08 -13.60
CA GLY A 405 -32.26 -9.58 -12.98
C GLY A 405 -32.01 -10.96 -12.38
N VAL A 406 -31.56 -11.93 -13.18
CA VAL A 406 -31.30 -13.30 -12.69
C VAL A 406 -30.22 -13.33 -11.61
N LEU A 407 -29.12 -12.61 -11.81
CA LEU A 407 -27.96 -12.60 -10.92
C LEU A 407 -28.30 -12.01 -9.53
N LEU A 408 -29.19 -11.01 -9.48
CA LEU A 408 -29.50 -10.24 -8.26
C LEU A 408 -30.95 -10.45 -7.73
N SER A 409 -31.71 -11.40 -8.30
CA SER A 409 -33.09 -11.74 -7.88
C SER A 409 -33.17 -12.58 -6.61
N CYS A 410 -32.06 -13.17 -6.14
CA CYS A 410 -32.09 -14.06 -4.98
C CYS A 410 -32.08 -13.24 -3.67
N SER A 411 -33.25 -12.81 -3.21
CA SER A 411 -33.38 -11.97 -2.00
C SER A 411 -33.87 -12.69 -0.74
N THR A 412 -34.18 -13.99 -0.77
CA THR A 412 -34.75 -14.67 0.42
C THR A 412 -34.29 -16.12 0.56
N CYS A 413 -33.94 -16.45 1.80
CA CYS A 413 -33.59 -17.78 2.31
C CYS A 413 -34.75 -18.79 2.17
N SER A 414 -35.01 -19.27 0.96
CA SER A 414 -35.86 -20.44 0.73
C SER A 414 -35.21 -21.26 -0.38
N GLY A 415 -34.64 -22.40 0.01
CA GLY A 415 -33.64 -23.18 -0.73
C GLY A 415 -34.12 -23.90 -2.00
N THR A 416 -34.86 -23.23 -2.87
CA THR A 416 -35.22 -23.76 -4.19
C THR A 416 -35.06 -22.69 -5.26
N THR A 417 -33.82 -22.29 -5.51
CA THR A 417 -33.47 -21.67 -6.81
C THR A 417 -33.69 -22.74 -7.87
N THR A 418 -34.76 -22.64 -8.65
CA THR A 418 -35.09 -23.62 -9.68
C THR A 418 -33.98 -23.66 -10.73
N ILE A 419 -33.60 -24.84 -11.20
CA ILE A 419 -32.58 -25.06 -12.26
C ILE A 419 -32.79 -24.15 -13.48
N SER A 420 -34.04 -23.75 -13.73
CA SER A 420 -34.46 -22.82 -14.79
C SER A 420 -33.80 -21.43 -14.68
N THR A 421 -33.66 -20.85 -13.48
CA THR A 421 -33.07 -19.51 -13.31
C THR A 421 -31.57 -19.51 -13.56
N HIS A 422 -30.86 -20.57 -13.18
CA HIS A 422 -29.42 -20.69 -13.43
C HIS A 422 -29.11 -20.64 -14.94
N ASN A 423 -29.90 -21.36 -15.75
CA ASN A 423 -29.72 -21.38 -17.20
C ASN A 423 -30.05 -20.02 -17.84
N GLN A 424 -31.01 -19.25 -17.29
CA GLN A 424 -31.42 -17.96 -17.84
C GLN A 424 -30.30 -16.91 -17.86
N PHE A 425 -29.35 -16.96 -16.91
CA PHE A 425 -28.20 -16.04 -16.90
C PHE A 425 -27.25 -16.28 -18.10
N TRP A 426 -27.10 -17.54 -18.49
CA TRP A 426 -26.19 -17.96 -19.57
C TRP A 426 -26.84 -17.89 -20.96
N VAL A 427 -28.12 -17.56 -21.07
CA VAL A 427 -28.79 -17.35 -22.36
C VAL A 427 -28.07 -16.24 -23.14
N HIS A 428 -27.81 -16.47 -24.42
CA HIS A 428 -26.98 -15.61 -25.28
C HIS A 428 -25.56 -15.35 -24.74
N SER A 429 -25.00 -16.29 -23.97
CA SER A 429 -23.59 -16.28 -23.63
C SER A 429 -22.81 -17.26 -24.50
N ARG A 430 -21.57 -16.90 -24.85
CA ARG A 430 -20.59 -17.82 -25.45
C ARG A 430 -20.12 -18.92 -24.48
N TYR A 431 -20.41 -18.77 -23.19
CA TYR A 431 -20.05 -19.76 -22.16
C TYR A 431 -21.22 -20.72 -21.90
N PRO A 432 -20.93 -22.00 -21.63
CA PRO A 432 -21.96 -22.97 -21.29
C PRO A 432 -22.63 -22.64 -19.94
N SER A 433 -23.82 -23.21 -19.71
CA SER A 433 -24.47 -23.10 -18.40
C SER A 433 -23.61 -23.71 -17.30
N ASN A 434 -23.58 -23.07 -16.12
CA ASN A 434 -22.71 -23.47 -14.99
C ASN A 434 -21.21 -23.40 -15.30
N PHE A 435 -20.77 -22.54 -16.23
CA PHE A 435 -19.34 -22.32 -16.44
C PHE A 435 -18.63 -21.86 -15.16
N ILE A 436 -19.28 -21.00 -14.36
CA ILE A 436 -18.88 -20.67 -12.98
C ILE A 436 -20.16 -20.68 -12.12
N PRO A 437 -20.11 -21.16 -10.85
CA PRO A 437 -21.26 -21.17 -9.95
C PRO A 437 -21.57 -19.78 -9.37
N LEU A 438 -21.89 -18.81 -10.23
CA LEU A 438 -22.16 -17.42 -9.82
C LEU A 438 -23.47 -17.26 -9.05
N ILE A 439 -24.44 -18.16 -9.24
CA ILE A 439 -25.78 -18.04 -8.68
C ILE A 439 -25.97 -19.11 -7.60
N PRO A 440 -26.45 -18.75 -6.40
CA PRO A 440 -26.85 -17.40 -5.98
C PRO A 440 -25.68 -16.53 -5.53
N ILE A 441 -25.72 -15.22 -5.86
CA ILE A 441 -24.94 -14.21 -5.13
C ILE A 441 -25.63 -13.95 -3.80
N ARG A 442 -24.90 -14.11 -2.71
CA ARG A 442 -25.37 -13.88 -1.34
C ARG A 442 -25.18 -12.42 -0.95
N LEU A 443 -26.04 -11.92 -0.05
CA LEU A 443 -25.99 -10.55 0.45
C LEU A 443 -25.55 -10.53 1.90
N TYR A 444 -24.68 -9.59 2.24
CA TYR A 444 -24.36 -9.33 3.64
C TYR A 444 -25.59 -8.78 4.39
N PRO A 445 -25.73 -9.11 5.69
CA PRO A 445 -26.90 -8.73 6.47
C PRO A 445 -26.97 -7.23 6.79
N SER A 446 -25.83 -6.53 6.75
CA SER A 446 -25.69 -5.11 7.09
C SER A 446 -24.79 -4.38 6.10
N SER A 447 -24.85 -3.04 6.09
CA SER A 447 -24.00 -2.21 5.26
C SER A 447 -22.52 -2.29 5.66
N GLU A 448 -22.25 -2.47 6.95
CA GLU A 448 -20.91 -2.59 7.51
C GLU A 448 -20.83 -3.79 8.47
N PRO A 449 -19.65 -4.45 8.57
CA PRO A 449 -19.46 -5.57 9.48
C PRO A 449 -19.38 -5.07 10.93
N ASP A 450 -20.44 -5.35 11.69
CA ASP A 450 -20.54 -5.19 13.14
C ASP A 450 -20.35 -6.55 13.85
N THR A 451 -20.17 -6.53 15.17
CA THR A 451 -19.94 -7.77 15.96
C THR A 451 -21.04 -8.80 15.75
N THR A 452 -22.30 -8.35 15.69
CA THR A 452 -23.48 -9.18 15.49
C THR A 452 -23.56 -9.83 14.11
N SER A 453 -23.26 -9.10 13.03
CA SER A 453 -23.20 -9.71 11.69
C SER A 453 -22.04 -10.68 11.56
N LEU A 454 -20.90 -10.39 12.18
CA LEU A 454 -19.72 -11.24 12.16
C LEU A 454 -19.93 -12.56 12.91
N GLU A 455 -20.78 -12.66 13.94
CA GLU A 455 -21.03 -13.95 14.61
C GLU A 455 -21.54 -15.05 13.65
N SER A 456 -22.21 -14.66 12.57
CA SER A 456 -22.69 -15.60 11.54
C SER A 456 -21.60 -16.09 10.59
N PHE A 457 -20.43 -15.47 10.61
CA PHE A 457 -19.29 -15.79 9.76
C PHE A 457 -18.11 -16.16 10.65
N GLN A 458 -17.40 -17.27 10.44
CA GLN A 458 -16.17 -17.52 11.22
C GLN A 458 -15.05 -16.61 10.68
N PRO A 459 -14.79 -15.41 11.24
CA PRO A 459 -13.92 -14.45 10.61
C PRO A 459 -12.50 -14.91 10.85
N ASN A 460 -11.72 -15.06 9.78
CA ASN A 460 -10.32 -15.41 9.90
C ASN A 460 -9.49 -14.47 9.03
N PRO A 461 -9.26 -13.21 9.45
CA PRO A 461 -8.35 -12.32 8.76
C PRO A 461 -6.94 -12.90 8.87
N SER A 462 -6.58 -13.73 7.89
CA SER A 462 -5.37 -14.54 7.89
C SER A 462 -4.07 -13.72 7.78
N SER A 463 -4.17 -12.42 7.44
CA SER A 463 -3.00 -11.56 7.24
C SER A 463 -3.08 -10.19 7.93
N SER A 464 -1.91 -9.69 8.35
CA SER A 464 -1.69 -8.31 8.81
C SER A 464 -2.15 -7.27 7.79
N PHE A 465 -2.02 -7.59 6.49
CA PHE A 465 -2.51 -6.79 5.38
C PHE A 465 -4.02 -6.61 5.43
N MET A 466 -4.80 -7.69 5.57
CA MET A 466 -6.27 -7.63 5.65
C MET A 466 -6.74 -6.86 6.88
N THR A 467 -6.08 -7.06 8.03
CA THR A 467 -6.37 -6.27 9.23
C THR A 467 -6.15 -4.78 8.99
N SER A 468 -5.02 -4.43 8.37
CA SER A 468 -4.69 -3.03 8.06
C SER A 468 -5.63 -2.42 7.01
N LEU A 469 -6.04 -3.22 6.03
CA LEU A 469 -7.04 -2.84 5.03
C LEU A 469 -8.39 -2.56 5.69
N ALA A 470 -8.86 -3.44 6.58
CA ALA A 470 -10.11 -3.26 7.31
C ALA A 470 -10.09 -2.01 8.20
N LEU A 471 -9.02 -1.81 8.97
CA LEU A 471 -8.85 -0.60 9.79
C LEU A 471 -8.87 0.67 8.95
N THR A 472 -8.16 0.68 7.82
CA THR A 472 -8.14 1.83 6.90
C THR A 472 -9.52 2.10 6.31
N CYS A 473 -10.28 1.07 5.95
CA CYS A 473 -11.64 1.25 5.42
C CYS A 473 -12.58 1.83 6.49
N ARG A 474 -12.52 1.35 7.75
CA ARG A 474 -13.29 1.93 8.87
C ARG A 474 -12.93 3.38 9.14
N ASP A 475 -11.63 3.72 9.10
CA ASP A 475 -11.15 5.09 9.27
C ASP A 475 -11.66 6.04 8.17
N ILE A 476 -11.79 5.55 6.94
CA ILE A 476 -12.35 6.31 5.82
C ILE A 476 -13.86 6.52 6.00
N LEU A 477 -14.61 5.47 6.33
CA LEU A 477 -16.08 5.50 6.45
C LEU A 477 -16.54 6.31 7.66
N SER A 478 -15.86 6.21 8.81
CA SER A 478 -16.21 6.97 10.03
C SER A 478 -16.17 8.50 9.86
N GLN A 479 -15.37 9.02 8.93
CA GLN A 479 -15.34 10.46 8.61
C GLN A 479 -16.63 10.93 7.91
N GLU A 480 -17.35 10.02 7.26
CA GLU A 480 -18.63 10.30 6.61
C GLU A 480 -19.75 10.44 7.64
N ASP A 481 -19.79 9.56 8.64
CA ASP A 481 -20.79 9.58 9.72
C ASP A 481 -20.70 10.86 10.56
N ILE A 482 -19.49 11.31 10.91
CA ILE A 482 -19.28 12.55 11.68
C ILE A 482 -19.83 13.78 10.93
N SER A 483 -19.75 13.78 9.60
CA SER A 483 -20.21 14.90 8.77
C SER A 483 -21.74 14.92 8.63
N ARG A 484 -22.38 13.75 8.46
CA ARG A 484 -23.85 13.63 8.48
C ARG A 484 -24.45 14.09 9.81
N LEU A 485 -23.78 13.78 10.93
CA LEU A 485 -24.18 14.25 12.25
C LEU A 485 -24.04 15.78 12.38
N ARG A 486 -23.03 16.39 11.78
CA ARG A 486 -22.86 17.86 11.78
C ARG A 486 -23.92 18.58 10.93
N GLU A 487 -24.30 18.03 9.78
CA GLU A 487 -25.36 18.60 8.94
C GLU A 487 -26.72 18.55 9.65
N SER A 488 -26.98 17.52 10.46
CA SER A 488 -28.21 17.38 11.25
C SER A 488 -28.35 18.37 12.43
N GLN A 489 -27.28 19.09 12.80
CA GLN A 489 -27.27 20.06 13.91
C GLN A 489 -27.38 21.53 13.43
N SER A 490 -27.62 21.75 12.13
CA SER A 490 -27.91 23.07 11.57
C SER A 490 -29.34 23.53 11.95
N PRO A 491 -29.60 24.84 12.17
CA PRO A 491 -30.95 25.31 12.46
C PRO A 491 -31.92 25.00 11.31
N PRO A 492 -33.23 24.80 11.58
CA PRO A 492 -34.20 24.41 10.56
C PRO A 492 -34.51 25.62 9.67
N GLY A 493 -33.74 25.75 8.59
CA GLY A 493 -33.98 26.67 7.50
C GLY A 493 -33.55 25.97 6.21
N HIS A 494 -34.54 25.61 5.38
CA HIS A 494 -34.46 24.80 4.16
C HIS A 494 -34.60 23.29 4.41
N SER A 495 -35.85 22.88 4.63
CA SER A 495 -36.32 21.50 4.71
C SER A 495 -35.74 20.59 3.63
N ALA A 496 -35.07 19.53 4.07
CA ALA A 496 -35.05 18.26 3.36
C ALA A 496 -36.48 17.67 3.40
N ALA A 497 -37.22 17.86 2.31
CA ALA A 497 -38.45 17.12 2.06
C ALA A 497 -38.09 15.69 1.58
N PRO A 498 -38.96 14.69 1.84
CA PRO A 498 -38.71 13.32 1.41
C PRO A 498 -38.75 13.24 -0.12
N TYR A 499 -37.65 12.74 -0.69
CA TYR A 499 -37.44 12.54 -2.13
C TYR A 499 -38.47 11.58 -2.72
N LEU A 500 -39.58 12.13 -3.20
CA LEU A 500 -40.38 11.63 -4.30
C LEU A 500 -40.42 12.71 -5.38
N SER A 501 -39.27 13.03 -5.96
CA SER A 501 -39.18 13.80 -7.19
C SER A 501 -39.12 12.81 -8.36
N ASN A 502 -40.24 12.66 -9.05
CA ASN A 502 -40.35 12.11 -10.40
C ASN A 502 -39.66 13.07 -11.39
N ASP A 503 -38.32 13.11 -11.38
CA ASP A 503 -37.55 13.85 -12.37
C ASP A 503 -36.78 12.85 -13.24
N GLU A 504 -37.17 12.75 -14.51
CA GLU A 504 -36.30 12.23 -15.58
C GLU A 504 -35.03 13.10 -15.54
N GLY A 505 -33.85 12.62 -15.19
CA GLY A 505 -33.18 11.62 -16.00
C GLY A 505 -31.68 11.52 -15.72
N ASP A 506 -31.20 11.63 -14.47
CA ASP A 506 -29.79 11.42 -14.11
C ASP A 506 -29.55 10.39 -13.00
N ILE A 507 -28.56 9.50 -13.19
CA ILE A 507 -28.16 8.53 -12.14
C ILE A 507 -27.46 9.38 -11.08
N PRO A 508 -27.87 9.33 -9.81
CA PRO A 508 -27.17 10.05 -8.75
C PRO A 508 -25.69 9.64 -8.76
N PRO A 509 -24.74 10.59 -8.75
CA PRO A 509 -23.33 10.25 -8.75
C PRO A 509 -23.03 9.34 -7.56
N ALA A 510 -22.13 8.37 -7.76
CA ALA A 510 -21.71 7.51 -6.67
C ALA A 510 -21.19 8.38 -5.52
N ALA A 511 -21.70 8.11 -4.30
CA ALA A 511 -21.22 8.81 -3.12
C ALA A 511 -19.71 8.60 -3.00
N VAL A 512 -18.97 9.70 -3.00
CA VAL A 512 -17.52 9.72 -2.82
C VAL A 512 -17.19 9.91 -1.36
N THR A 513 -16.06 9.36 -0.91
CA THR A 513 -15.67 9.50 0.48
C THR A 513 -15.12 10.88 0.76
N LEU A 514 -15.42 11.41 1.95
CA LEU A 514 -14.93 12.73 2.38
C LEU A 514 -13.41 12.72 2.58
N ALA A 515 -12.86 11.58 3.02
CA ALA A 515 -11.44 11.40 3.19
C ALA A 515 -10.68 11.47 1.85
N ASN A 516 -11.28 10.97 0.77
CA ASN A 516 -10.71 11.03 -0.57
C ASN A 516 -11.78 10.97 -1.67
N PRO A 517 -12.01 12.04 -2.44
CA PRO A 517 -13.06 12.10 -3.46
C PRO A 517 -12.83 11.13 -4.64
N LYS A 518 -11.67 10.45 -4.70
CA LYS A 518 -11.39 9.39 -5.69
C LYS A 518 -11.83 7.99 -5.24
N LEU A 519 -12.33 7.85 -4.02
CA LEU A 519 -12.89 6.61 -3.49
C LEU A 519 -14.40 6.77 -3.38
N THR A 520 -15.12 5.72 -3.74
CA THR A 520 -16.58 5.64 -3.58
C THR A 520 -16.91 4.82 -2.33
N VAL A 521 -17.98 5.21 -1.63
CA VAL A 521 -18.42 4.56 -0.39
C VAL A 521 -18.63 3.05 -0.59
N HIS A 522 -19.33 2.67 -1.67
CA HIS A 522 -19.62 1.26 -1.96
C HIS A 522 -18.37 0.41 -2.19
N THR A 523 -17.31 0.96 -2.78
CA THR A 523 -16.05 0.24 -2.99
C THR A 523 -15.31 0.07 -1.67
N VAL A 524 -15.29 1.10 -0.82
CA VAL A 524 -14.69 1.01 0.51
C VAL A 524 -15.45 0.03 1.41
N GLN A 525 -16.78 0.02 1.38
CA GLN A 525 -17.61 -0.95 2.10
C GLN A 525 -17.38 -2.38 1.60
N SER A 526 -17.30 -2.59 0.29
CA SER A 526 -17.00 -3.91 -0.27
C SER A 526 -15.61 -4.38 0.19
N MET A 527 -14.59 -3.52 0.11
CA MET A 527 -13.25 -3.84 0.61
C MET A 527 -13.22 -4.13 2.11
N LEU A 528 -14.00 -3.39 2.92
CA LEU A 528 -14.11 -3.61 4.36
C LEU A 528 -14.66 -5.00 4.69
N TRP A 529 -15.72 -5.43 4.01
CA TRP A 529 -16.31 -6.77 4.20
C TRP A 529 -15.32 -7.88 3.86
N GLY A 530 -14.69 -7.82 2.68
CA GLY A 530 -13.69 -8.81 2.29
C GLY A 530 -12.51 -8.85 3.25
N ALA A 531 -11.97 -7.69 3.63
CA ALA A 531 -10.86 -7.59 4.56
C ALA A 531 -11.18 -8.10 5.98
N THR A 532 -12.40 -7.86 6.47
CA THR A 532 -12.82 -8.28 7.82
C THR A 532 -13.05 -9.79 7.90
N LEU A 533 -13.58 -10.40 6.83
CA LEU A 533 -13.86 -11.84 6.77
C LEU A 533 -12.66 -12.67 6.32
N GLY A 534 -11.62 -12.03 5.78
CA GLY A 534 -10.48 -12.71 5.18
C GLY A 534 -10.76 -13.21 3.75
N TRP A 535 -11.70 -12.60 3.03
CA TRP A 535 -12.14 -13.03 1.70
C TRP A 535 -11.58 -12.14 0.59
N THR A 536 -11.23 -12.74 -0.54
CA THR A 536 -10.78 -12.03 -1.74
C THR A 536 -11.87 -11.10 -2.25
N THR A 537 -11.56 -9.81 -2.36
CA THR A 537 -12.44 -8.84 -3.02
C THR A 537 -12.08 -8.70 -4.49
N LEU A 538 -13.01 -9.07 -5.38
CA LEU A 538 -12.91 -8.89 -6.82
C LEU A 538 -13.41 -7.50 -7.22
N THR A 539 -12.60 -6.76 -7.98
CA THR A 539 -12.94 -5.42 -8.47
C THR A 539 -12.31 -5.18 -9.84
N THR A 540 -12.91 -4.31 -10.65
CA THR A 540 -12.26 -3.77 -11.86
C THR A 540 -11.62 -2.41 -11.61
N ASN A 541 -11.84 -1.81 -10.43
CA ASN A 541 -11.42 -0.44 -10.13
C ASN A 541 -9.99 -0.39 -9.56
N ARG A 542 -9.01 -0.60 -10.43
CA ARG A 542 -7.58 -0.52 -10.10
C ARG A 542 -7.17 0.83 -9.48
N SER A 543 -7.82 1.91 -9.90
CA SER A 543 -7.54 3.27 -9.42
C SER A 543 -7.91 3.41 -7.94
N SER A 544 -9.08 2.94 -7.54
CA SER A 544 -9.50 2.97 -6.13
C SER A 544 -8.63 2.07 -5.27
N VAL A 545 -8.22 0.89 -5.75
CA VAL A 545 -7.25 0.04 -5.02
C VAL A 545 -5.93 0.79 -4.80
N LYS A 546 -5.37 1.43 -5.82
CA LYS A 546 -4.12 2.22 -5.68
C LYS A 546 -4.27 3.38 -4.68
N VAL A 547 -5.42 4.03 -4.65
CA VAL A 547 -5.69 5.12 -3.68
C VAL A 547 -5.82 4.55 -2.26
N LEU A 548 -6.51 3.43 -2.09
CA LEU A 548 -6.68 2.77 -0.80
C LEU A 548 -5.35 2.27 -0.24
N LEU A 549 -4.49 1.66 -1.06
CA LEU A 549 -3.14 1.25 -0.65
C LEU A 549 -2.26 2.44 -0.23
N LYS A 550 -2.42 3.61 -0.86
CA LYS A 550 -1.73 4.83 -0.42
C LYS A 550 -2.24 5.31 0.93
N GLU A 551 -3.55 5.21 1.17
CA GLU A 551 -4.15 5.57 2.45
C GLU A 551 -3.71 4.63 3.57
N MET A 552 -3.64 3.34 3.28
CA MET A 552 -3.11 2.33 4.18
C MET A 552 -1.65 2.62 4.57
N LYS A 553 -0.79 2.93 3.57
CA LYS A 553 0.60 3.36 3.82
C LYS A 553 0.69 4.64 4.65
N ARG A 554 -0.23 5.59 4.44
CA ARG A 554 -0.30 6.83 5.23
C ARG A 554 -0.70 6.56 6.68
N SER A 555 -1.68 5.69 6.88
CA SER A 555 -2.22 5.33 8.20
C SER A 555 -1.24 4.55 9.06
N ALA A 556 -0.38 3.73 8.44
CA ALA A 556 0.73 3.03 9.10
C ALA A 556 1.95 3.94 9.38
N GLY A 557 1.80 5.27 9.37
CA GLY A 557 2.88 6.23 9.60
C GLY A 557 3.96 6.20 8.50
N GLY A 558 3.67 5.62 7.34
CA GLY A 558 4.61 5.31 6.25
C GLY A 558 5.17 3.87 6.29
N GLY A 559 4.79 3.05 7.28
CA GLY A 559 5.14 1.63 7.35
C GLY A 559 4.61 0.91 6.13
N VAL A 560 5.44 0.11 5.46
CA VAL A 560 4.94 -0.73 4.37
C VAL A 560 4.24 -1.91 5.00
N LEU A 561 3.00 -2.11 4.57
CA LEU A 561 2.20 -3.29 4.88
C LEU A 561 2.69 -4.43 4.00
N THR A 562 3.28 -5.42 4.63
CA THR A 562 3.79 -6.62 3.95
C THR A 562 2.90 -7.80 4.30
N HIS A 563 2.66 -8.64 3.31
CA HIS A 563 2.02 -9.93 3.53
C HIS A 563 3.09 -10.94 3.93
N GLU A 564 2.90 -11.61 5.07
CA GLU A 564 3.74 -12.73 5.44
C GLU A 564 3.25 -14.00 4.76
N PRO A 565 4.08 -14.73 4.01
CA PRO A 565 3.72 -16.07 3.59
C PRO A 565 3.57 -16.96 4.85
N PRO A 566 2.62 -17.91 4.88
CA PRO A 566 2.46 -18.83 6.00
C PRO A 566 3.73 -19.66 6.24
N ASN A 567 3.98 -20.00 7.52
CA ASN A 567 5.05 -20.91 7.93
C ASN A 567 4.82 -22.34 7.41
N GLU A 568 5.92 -23.05 7.17
CA GLU A 568 6.08 -24.24 6.33
C GLU A 568 5.25 -25.48 6.71
N ASP A 569 4.75 -26.21 5.70
CA ASP A 569 5.06 -27.65 5.52
C ASP A 569 4.69 -28.26 4.13
N ASP A 570 4.33 -27.51 3.07
CA ASP A 570 3.87 -28.18 1.84
C ASP A 570 4.27 -27.52 0.50
N THR A 571 4.23 -28.35 -0.55
CA THR A 571 4.60 -28.05 -1.94
C THR A 571 4.06 -26.72 -2.45
N ALA A 572 4.91 -25.88 -3.07
CA ALA A 572 4.62 -24.53 -3.60
C ALA A 572 3.79 -23.64 -2.66
N ARG A 573 4.40 -22.61 -2.05
CA ARG A 573 3.71 -21.67 -1.14
C ARG A 573 2.55 -20.98 -1.87
N VAL A 574 1.35 -21.53 -1.72
CA VAL A 574 0.09 -20.91 -2.13
C VAL A 574 -0.32 -19.96 -1.03
N SER A 575 -0.62 -18.72 -1.41
CA SER A 575 -1.08 -17.70 -0.48
C SER A 575 -2.40 -17.13 -0.97
N GLU A 576 -3.30 -16.87 -0.03
CA GLU A 576 -4.60 -16.27 -0.35
C GLU A 576 -4.43 -14.80 -0.74
N ALA A 577 -5.10 -14.40 -1.82
CA ALA A 577 -5.16 -13.02 -2.26
C ALA A 577 -6.24 -12.26 -1.49
N ALA A 578 -5.91 -11.06 -0.99
CA ALA A 578 -6.90 -10.17 -0.40
C ALA A 578 -7.71 -9.42 -1.47
N ILE A 579 -7.07 -9.07 -2.59
CA ILE A 579 -7.70 -8.31 -3.67
C ILE A 579 -7.42 -8.99 -5.01
N TRP A 580 -8.45 -9.08 -5.86
CA TRP A 580 -8.31 -9.52 -7.24
C TRP A 580 -8.77 -8.41 -8.17
N ILE A 581 -7.83 -7.87 -8.94
CA ILE A 581 -8.06 -6.81 -9.91
C ILE A 581 -8.15 -7.44 -11.31
N VAL A 582 -9.29 -7.22 -11.95
CA VAL A 582 -9.54 -7.61 -13.35
C VAL A 582 -9.70 -6.38 -14.22
N LYS A 583 -9.63 -6.55 -15.55
CA LYS A 583 -9.78 -5.41 -16.48
C LYS A 583 -11.22 -4.89 -16.47
N PRO A 584 -11.42 -3.56 -16.62
CA PRO A 584 -12.75 -2.97 -16.62
C PRO A 584 -13.60 -3.43 -17.80
N ARG A 585 -14.90 -3.51 -17.54
CA ARG A 585 -15.95 -3.79 -18.51
C ARG A 585 -17.09 -2.82 -18.26
N SER A 586 -17.62 -2.28 -19.34
CA SER A 586 -18.77 -1.38 -19.32
C SER A 586 -19.99 -2.10 -19.87
N LEU A 587 -21.19 -1.62 -19.53
CA LEU A 587 -22.40 -2.04 -20.24
C LEU A 587 -22.28 -1.58 -21.70
N ALA A 588 -22.46 -2.50 -22.63
CA ALA A 588 -22.04 -2.34 -24.01
C ALA A 588 -23.16 -2.63 -25.00
N GLU A 589 -24.20 -3.40 -24.61
CA GLU A 589 -25.27 -3.86 -25.51
C GLU A 589 -25.95 -2.70 -26.25
N GLY A 590 -26.28 -1.62 -25.55
CA GLY A 590 -26.91 -0.43 -26.14
C GLY A 590 -26.02 0.38 -27.09
N SER A 591 -24.71 0.13 -27.09
CA SER A 591 -23.73 0.81 -27.96
C SER A 591 -23.30 -0.04 -29.16
N ARG A 592 -23.90 -1.22 -29.35
CA ARG A 592 -23.54 -2.14 -30.42
C ARG A 592 -24.24 -1.79 -31.74
N SER A 593 -23.44 -1.61 -32.79
CA SER A 593 -23.91 -1.30 -34.14
C SER A 593 -24.52 -2.53 -34.82
N ASP A 594 -24.02 -3.73 -34.50
CA ASP A 594 -24.45 -4.99 -35.11
C ASP A 594 -25.80 -5.51 -34.57
N TYR A 595 -26.29 -4.95 -33.46
CA TYR A 595 -27.65 -5.20 -32.96
C TYR A 595 -28.69 -4.19 -33.47
N CYS A 596 -28.28 -3.09 -34.11
CA CYS A 596 -29.20 -2.07 -34.64
C CYS A 596 -29.82 -2.42 -36.02
N SER A 597 -29.84 -3.70 -36.39
CA SER A 597 -30.35 -4.19 -37.69
C SER A 597 -31.59 -5.09 -37.59
N GLU A 598 -32.19 -5.24 -36.40
CA GLU A 598 -33.50 -5.89 -36.23
C GLU A 598 -34.63 -4.88 -36.01
#